data_AF-A0AAD5A8G2-F1
#
_entry.id   AF-A0AAD5A8G2-F1
#
_cell.length_a   1.000
_cell.length_b   1.000
_cell.length_c   1.000
_cell.angle_alpha   90.00
_cell.angle_beta   90.00
_cell.angle_gamma   90.00
#
_symmetry.space_group_name_H-M   'P 1'
#
loop_
_entity.id
_entity.type
_entity.pdbx_description
1 polymer ?
#
loop_
_entity_poly.entity_id
_entity_poly.type
_entity_poly.pdbx_seq_one_letter_code
_entity_poly.pdbx_strand_id
1 'polypeptide(L)'
;SSKRWTVRRYMQKIVAKCSQWELSLGSTYNISFLSISDTGVYWCESETGENINPVNITVHDGDVILESPVHPVPEGHPLTLRCLIRNTNSSNLRSVFYKDGSVVQNQNTGEMFIHKVLKSDEGFYCCKYPKRGNSTNIWISVR
;
A
#
# COMPACT_ATOMS: atom_id res chain seq x y z
N SER A 1 17.09 11.36 -26.88
CA SER A 1 17.58 10.03 -26.48
C SER A 1 16.67 9.49 -25.40
N SER A 2 15.90 8.43 -25.66
CA SER A 2 14.96 7.86 -24.68
C SER A 2 15.72 6.84 -23.82
N LYS A 3 15.92 7.15 -22.53
CA LYS A 3 16.52 6.21 -21.57
C LYS A 3 15.61 4.98 -21.46
N ARG A 4 16.12 3.77 -21.69
CA ARG A 4 15.35 2.54 -21.42
C ARG A 4 15.33 2.29 -19.91
N TRP A 5 14.15 2.01 -19.39
CA TRP A 5 13.90 1.74 -17.97
C TRP A 5 13.34 0.33 -17.82
N THR A 6 13.77 -0.37 -16.78
CA THR A 6 13.33 -1.73 -16.44
C THR A 6 12.78 -1.74 -15.03
N VAL A 7 11.59 -2.31 -14.83
CA VAL A 7 11.03 -2.54 -13.50
C VAL A 7 11.71 -3.75 -12.86
N ARG A 8 12.17 -3.60 -11.63
CA ARG A 8 12.79 -4.63 -10.79
C ARG A 8 11.94 -4.87 -9.55
N ARG A 9 12.01 -6.08 -9.01
CA ARG A 9 11.32 -6.44 -7.77
C ARG A 9 12.13 -7.35 -6.86
N TYR A 10 11.94 -7.19 -5.56
CA TYR A 10 12.46 -8.05 -4.51
C TYR A 10 11.28 -8.58 -3.67
N MET A 11 10.99 -9.87 -3.77
CA MET A 11 9.86 -10.50 -3.07
C MET A 11 10.31 -11.02 -1.69
N GLN A 12 9.48 -10.84 -0.66
CA GLN A 12 9.71 -11.45 0.65
C GLN A 12 9.51 -12.97 0.53
N LYS A 13 10.60 -13.69 0.33
CA LYS A 13 10.62 -15.14 0.25
C LYS A 13 10.07 -15.77 1.54
N ILE A 14 8.83 -16.27 1.52
CA ILE A 14 8.62 -17.64 2.02
C ILE A 14 9.50 -18.51 1.11
N VAL A 15 10.36 -19.34 1.69
CA VAL A 15 11.37 -20.13 0.98
C VAL A 15 10.71 -21.01 -0.09
N ALA A 16 10.61 -20.47 -1.30
CA ALA A 16 10.38 -21.21 -2.52
C ALA A 16 11.59 -20.95 -3.42
N LYS A 17 12.16 -22.07 -3.88
CA LYS A 17 13.33 -22.17 -4.77
C LYS A 17 13.38 -21.07 -5.81
N CYS A 18 14.60 -20.63 -6.14
CA CYS A 18 14.88 -19.79 -7.31
C CYS A 18 14.18 -20.34 -8.55
N SER A 19 13.02 -19.79 -8.89
CA SER A 19 12.35 -20.00 -10.16
C SER A 19 12.15 -18.65 -10.82
N GLN A 20 12.95 -18.45 -11.87
CA GLN A 20 12.72 -17.62 -13.04
C GLN A 20 12.31 -16.15 -12.82
N TRP A 21 13.29 -15.30 -13.08
CA TRP A 21 13.18 -13.89 -13.42
C TRP A 21 12.20 -13.69 -14.58
N GLU A 22 11.02 -13.13 -14.32
CA GLU A 22 10.21 -12.52 -15.38
C GLU A 22 10.67 -11.08 -15.56
N LEU A 23 11.57 -10.88 -16.53
CA LEU A 23 11.98 -9.58 -17.01
C LEU A 23 10.84 -9.00 -17.85
N SER A 24 10.17 -7.94 -17.38
CA SER A 24 9.45 -7.07 -18.32
C SER A 24 10.46 -6.22 -19.08
N LEU A 25 10.66 -6.51 -20.35
CA LEU A 25 11.26 -5.55 -21.28
C LEU A 25 10.24 -4.43 -21.54
N GLY A 26 10.29 -3.35 -20.75
CA GLY A 26 9.45 -2.17 -20.91
C GLY A 26 9.36 -1.29 -19.67
N SER A 27 8.84 -0.07 -19.83
CA SER A 27 8.61 0.89 -18.74
C SER A 27 7.45 0.51 -17.81
N THR A 28 6.71 -0.57 -18.13
CA THR A 28 5.50 -0.99 -17.42
C THR A 28 5.58 -2.49 -17.13
N TYR A 29 5.31 -2.88 -15.87
CA TYR A 29 5.20 -4.27 -15.43
C TYR A 29 3.73 -4.61 -15.17
N ASN A 30 3.17 -5.53 -15.95
CA ASN A 30 1.79 -5.99 -15.80
C ASN A 30 1.76 -7.38 -15.16
N ILE A 31 1.14 -7.49 -13.99
CA ILE A 31 0.91 -8.77 -13.31
C ILE A 31 -0.48 -9.28 -13.71
N SER A 32 -0.52 -10.38 -14.47
CA SER A 32 -1.79 -10.95 -14.97
C SER A 32 -2.61 -11.61 -13.88
N PHE A 33 -1.95 -12.20 -12.89
CA PHE A 33 -2.56 -12.87 -11.74
C PHE A 33 -1.80 -12.48 -10.48
N LEU A 34 -2.47 -11.78 -9.56
CA LEU A 34 -1.89 -11.39 -8.28
C LEU A 34 -1.89 -12.58 -7.32
N SER A 35 -0.73 -12.92 -6.80
CA SER A 35 -0.52 -13.86 -5.70
C SER A 35 0.04 -13.11 -4.49
N ILE A 36 -0.21 -13.61 -3.28
CA ILE A 36 0.42 -13.09 -2.05
C ILE A 36 1.95 -13.08 -2.18
N SER A 37 2.51 -14.01 -2.96
CA SER A 37 3.95 -14.09 -3.25
C SER A 37 4.49 -12.88 -4.03
N ASP A 38 3.64 -12.10 -4.69
CA ASP A 38 4.04 -10.87 -5.38
C ASP A 38 4.27 -9.71 -4.40
N THR A 39 4.02 -9.90 -3.10
CA THR A 39 4.40 -8.94 -2.05
C THR A 39 5.90 -8.71 -2.07
N GLY A 40 6.31 -7.46 -2.17
CA GLY A 40 7.72 -7.12 -2.29
C GLY A 40 7.99 -5.64 -2.52
N VAL A 41 9.27 -5.33 -2.65
CA VAL A 41 9.78 -4.01 -3.01
C VAL A 41 9.93 -3.93 -4.52
N TYR A 42 9.41 -2.89 -5.14
CA TYR A 42 9.45 -2.65 -6.58
C TYR A 42 10.16 -1.33 -6.86
N TRP A 43 11.02 -1.27 -7.87
CA TRP A 43 11.71 -0.05 -8.28
C TRP A 43 11.96 -0.05 -9.79
N CYS A 44 12.19 1.14 -10.36
CA CYS A 44 12.62 1.28 -11.75
C CYS A 44 14.13 1.51 -11.79
N GLU A 45 14.81 0.75 -12.64
CA GLU A 45 16.25 0.83 -12.88
C GLU A 45 16.53 1.26 -14.32
N SER A 46 17.41 2.24 -14.52
CA SER A 46 17.90 2.62 -15.85
C SER A 46 19.06 1.74 -16.30
N GLU A 47 19.36 1.71 -17.60
CA GLU A 47 20.52 0.98 -18.13
C GLU A 47 21.87 1.43 -17.53
N THR A 48 21.93 2.66 -16.99
CA THR A 48 23.13 3.20 -16.33
C THR A 48 23.16 2.93 -14.82
N GLY A 49 22.22 2.13 -14.30
CA GLY A 49 22.12 1.77 -12.88
C GLY A 49 21.48 2.85 -12.00
N GLU A 50 20.82 3.85 -12.57
CA GLU A 50 20.04 4.82 -11.78
C GLU A 50 18.75 4.14 -11.31
N ASN A 51 18.47 4.17 -10.01
CA ASN A 51 17.24 3.63 -9.43
C ASN A 51 16.29 4.75 -9.01
N ILE A 52 15.01 4.62 -9.34
CA ILE A 52 13.95 5.51 -8.89
C ILE A 52 13.30 4.92 -7.64
N ASN A 53 12.95 5.79 -6.69
CA ASN A 53 12.35 5.53 -5.38
C ASN A 53 11.61 4.18 -5.30
N PRO A 54 12.11 3.23 -4.50
CA PRO A 54 11.44 1.95 -4.32
C PRO A 54 10.09 2.13 -3.64
N VAL A 55 9.12 1.31 -4.04
CA VAL A 55 7.78 1.23 -3.45
C VAL A 55 7.53 -0.16 -2.89
N ASN A 56 6.81 -0.25 -1.78
CA ASN A 56 6.39 -1.52 -1.22
C ASN A 56 4.99 -1.87 -1.71
N ILE A 57 4.85 -3.01 -2.37
CA ILE A 57 3.56 -3.56 -2.78
C ILE A 57 3.24 -4.73 -1.85
N THR A 58 2.06 -4.68 -1.22
CA THR A 58 1.55 -5.75 -0.37
C THR A 58 0.32 -6.36 -1.01
N VAL A 59 0.34 -7.67 -1.23
CA VAL A 59 -0.78 -8.44 -1.78
C VAL A 59 -1.37 -9.30 -0.66
N HIS A 60 -2.67 -9.15 -0.42
CA HIS A 60 -3.39 -9.92 0.58
C HIS A 60 -4.68 -10.49 0.00
N ASP A 61 -5.15 -11.61 0.56
CA ASP A 61 -6.42 -12.23 0.16
C ASP A 61 -7.64 -11.65 0.90
N GLY A 62 -7.40 -10.69 1.81
CA GLY A 62 -8.47 -10.00 2.54
C GLY A 62 -9.40 -9.19 1.64
N ASP A 63 -10.68 -9.12 2.02
CA ASP A 63 -11.73 -8.38 1.31
C ASP A 63 -11.68 -6.86 1.59
N VAL A 64 -10.98 -6.44 2.64
CA VAL A 64 -10.88 -5.04 3.07
C VAL A 64 -9.47 -4.53 2.83
N ILE A 65 -9.34 -3.38 2.19
CA ILE A 65 -8.08 -2.74 1.82
C ILE A 65 -8.02 -1.38 2.49
N LEU A 66 -6.89 -1.06 3.12
CA LEU A 66 -6.59 0.30 3.56
C LEU A 66 -5.71 0.96 2.48
N GLU A 67 -6.23 1.99 1.84
CA GLU A 67 -5.47 2.84 0.93
C GLU A 67 -4.82 3.98 1.73
N SER A 68 -3.51 4.15 1.55
CA SER A 68 -2.71 5.16 2.22
C SER A 68 -1.75 5.86 1.25
N PRO A 69 -1.20 7.04 1.62
CA PRO A 69 -0.12 7.67 0.88
C PRO A 69 1.12 6.76 0.77
N VAL A 70 1.78 6.81 -0.39
CA VAL A 70 3.03 6.03 -0.65
C VAL A 70 4.25 6.68 0.02
N HIS A 71 4.21 7.99 0.24
CA HIS A 71 5.31 8.76 0.81
C HIS A 71 5.01 9.20 2.24
N PRO A 72 6.02 9.43 3.08
CA PRO A 72 5.83 10.00 4.41
C PRO A 72 5.07 11.33 4.34
N VAL A 73 4.07 11.48 5.21
CA VAL A 73 3.22 12.67 5.26
C VAL A 73 3.95 13.75 6.05
N PRO A 74 4.11 14.98 5.53
CA PRO A 74 4.76 16.03 6.30
C PRO A 74 3.89 16.49 7.48
N GLU A 75 4.52 16.80 8.61
CA GLU A 75 3.84 17.40 9.75
C GLU A 75 3.12 18.69 9.30
N GLY A 76 1.92 18.92 9.85
CA GLY A 76 1.07 20.04 9.49
C GLY A 76 0.22 19.86 8.25
N HIS A 77 0.44 18.81 7.44
CA HIS A 77 -0.31 18.54 6.21
C HIS A 77 -1.49 17.60 6.47
N PRO A 78 -2.49 17.56 5.57
CA PRO A 78 -3.61 16.64 5.70
C PRO A 78 -3.22 15.19 5.37
N LEU A 79 -3.80 14.24 6.10
CA LEU A 79 -3.76 12.80 5.79
C LEU A 79 -5.18 12.30 5.53
N THR A 80 -5.34 11.63 4.39
CA THR A 80 -6.55 10.90 4.02
C THR A 80 -6.24 9.42 3.95
N LEU A 81 -7.03 8.61 4.65
CA LEU A 81 -7.01 7.16 4.55
C LEU A 81 -8.36 6.67 4.04
N ARG A 82 -8.37 5.70 3.12
CA ARG A 82 -9.61 5.16 2.57
C ARG A 82 -9.68 3.67 2.86
N CYS A 83 -10.80 3.26 3.42
CA CYS A 83 -11.17 1.87 3.58
C CYS A 83 -11.95 1.46 2.33
N LEU A 84 -11.44 0.46 1.61
CA LEU A 84 -12.01 -0.02 0.37
C LEU A 84 -12.40 -1.50 0.52
N ILE A 85 -13.39 -1.95 -0.24
CA ILE A 85 -13.76 -3.37 -0.35
C ILE A 85 -13.33 -3.89 -1.70
N ARG A 86 -12.71 -5.07 -1.74
CA ARG A 86 -12.26 -5.73 -2.97
C ARG A 86 -13.43 -5.84 -3.97
N ASN A 87 -13.13 -5.57 -5.23
CA ASN A 87 -14.09 -5.61 -6.35
C ASN A 87 -15.30 -4.65 -6.23
N THR A 88 -15.27 -3.70 -5.29
CA THR A 88 -16.26 -2.63 -5.20
C THR A 88 -15.59 -1.31 -4.85
N ASN A 89 -15.62 -0.34 -5.75
CA ASN A 89 -15.20 1.04 -5.45
C ASN A 89 -16.19 1.78 -4.53
N SER A 90 -17.03 1.06 -3.78
CA SER A 90 -18.01 1.64 -2.86
C SER A 90 -17.37 1.84 -1.49
N SER A 91 -16.99 3.07 -1.19
CA SER A 91 -16.52 3.48 0.14
C SER A 91 -17.66 3.77 1.11
N ASN A 92 -18.92 3.85 0.65
CA ASN A 92 -20.10 4.30 1.42
C ASN A 92 -20.65 3.28 2.44
N LEU A 93 -19.77 2.65 3.19
CA LEU A 93 -20.12 1.72 4.26
C LEU A 93 -19.49 2.20 5.57
N ARG A 94 -20.18 1.93 6.68
CA ARG A 94 -19.66 2.22 8.01
C ARG A 94 -18.38 1.42 8.25
N SER A 95 -17.28 2.14 8.42
CA SER A 95 -15.94 1.61 8.70
C SER A 95 -15.43 2.16 10.03
N VAL A 96 -14.58 1.36 10.67
CA VAL A 96 -13.90 1.73 11.91
C VAL A 96 -12.40 1.75 11.64
N PHE A 97 -11.75 2.87 11.93
CA PHE A 97 -10.31 3.03 11.79
C PHE A 97 -9.62 2.82 13.12
N TYR A 98 -8.49 2.12 13.08
CA TYR A 98 -7.65 1.82 14.21
C TYR A 98 -6.23 2.35 13.96
N LYS A 99 -5.60 2.81 15.04
CA LYS A 99 -4.18 3.12 15.12
C LYS A 99 -3.57 2.36 16.30
N ASP A 100 -2.54 1.58 16.05
CA ASP A 100 -1.82 0.80 17.06
C ASP A 100 -2.77 -0.06 17.93
N GLY A 101 -3.81 -0.61 17.28
CA GLY A 101 -4.86 -1.43 17.91
C GLY A 101 -5.99 -0.65 18.59
N SER A 102 -5.87 0.67 18.74
CA SER A 102 -6.90 1.53 19.36
C SER A 102 -7.80 2.17 18.31
N VAL A 103 -9.10 2.29 18.60
CA VAL A 103 -10.04 2.98 17.70
C VAL A 103 -9.72 4.46 17.65
N VAL A 104 -9.52 5.00 16.45
CA VAL A 104 -9.28 6.44 16.23
C VAL A 104 -10.50 7.14 15.63
N GLN A 105 -11.23 6.49 14.73
CA GLN A 105 -12.39 7.13 14.08
C GLN A 105 -13.42 6.11 13.59
N ASN A 106 -14.70 6.49 13.64
CA ASN A 106 -15.82 5.74 13.06
C ASN A 106 -16.44 6.56 11.92
N GLN A 107 -16.34 6.06 10.69
CA GLN A 107 -16.69 6.81 9.49
C GLN A 107 -17.78 6.09 8.69
N ASN A 108 -18.80 6.84 8.26
CA ASN A 108 -19.87 6.29 7.42
C ASN A 108 -19.52 6.27 5.92
N THR A 109 -18.49 7.02 5.51
CA THR A 109 -18.07 7.21 4.12
C THR A 109 -16.90 6.33 3.70
N GLY A 110 -16.36 5.51 4.61
CA GLY A 110 -15.15 4.74 4.35
C GLY A 110 -13.87 5.58 4.33
N GLU A 111 -13.93 6.88 4.63
CA GLU A 111 -12.78 7.79 4.55
C GLU A 111 -12.48 8.40 5.91
N MET A 112 -11.23 8.33 6.36
CA MET A 112 -10.71 9.00 7.54
C MET A 112 -9.86 10.19 7.11
N PHE A 113 -10.01 11.32 7.82
CA PHE A 113 -9.29 12.55 7.49
C PHE A 113 -8.71 13.21 8.74
N ILE A 114 -7.39 13.40 8.75
CA ILE A 114 -6.67 14.21 9.73
C ILE A 114 -6.26 15.51 9.04
N HIS A 115 -6.78 16.64 9.51
CA HIS A 115 -6.58 17.94 8.86
C HIS A 115 -5.14 18.42 8.96
N LYS A 116 -4.52 18.19 10.12
CA LYS A 116 -3.17 18.62 10.45
C LYS A 116 -2.47 17.49 11.19
N VAL A 117 -1.70 16.70 10.44
CA VAL A 117 -0.96 15.56 10.97
C VAL A 117 0.14 16.05 11.90
N LEU A 118 0.33 15.36 13.03
CA LEU A 118 1.40 15.57 14.00
C LEU A 118 2.36 14.37 14.00
N LYS A 119 3.57 14.52 14.52
CA LYS A 119 4.48 13.37 14.67
C LYS A 119 3.88 12.24 15.51
N SER A 120 2.97 12.56 16.45
CA SER A 120 2.23 11.58 17.24
C SER A 120 1.19 10.78 16.45
N ASP A 121 0.88 11.16 15.20
CA ASP A 121 -0.02 10.40 14.32
C ASP A 121 0.74 9.30 13.54
N GLU A 122 2.07 9.24 13.62
CA GLU A 122 2.84 8.11 13.08
C GLU A 122 2.48 6.80 13.81
N GLY A 123 2.30 5.70 13.06
CA GLY A 123 1.94 4.39 13.64
C GLY A 123 1.36 3.39 12.64
N PHE A 124 0.90 2.25 13.15
CA PHE A 124 0.22 1.22 12.35
C PHE A 124 -1.28 1.48 12.27
N TYR A 125 -1.80 1.66 11.06
CA TYR A 125 -3.20 1.87 10.79
C TYR A 125 -3.86 0.65 10.14
N CYS A 126 -5.10 0.35 10.51
CA CYS A 126 -5.99 -0.53 9.77
C CYS A 126 -7.42 -0.03 9.82
N CYS A 127 -8.26 -0.51 8.92
CA CYS A 127 -9.68 -0.24 8.94
C CYS A 127 -10.49 -1.54 8.97
N LYS A 128 -11.69 -1.47 9.54
CA LYS A 128 -12.60 -2.61 9.68
C LYS A 128 -13.97 -2.26 9.12
N TYR A 129 -14.50 -3.18 8.33
CA TYR A 129 -15.92 -3.24 8.03
C TYR A 129 -16.56 -4.31 8.92
N PRO A 130 -17.58 -3.96 9.74
CA PRO A 130 -18.15 -4.89 10.74
C PRO A 130 -18.55 -6.26 10.20
N LYS A 131 -18.95 -6.35 8.92
CA LYS A 131 -19.38 -7.60 8.27
C LYS A 131 -18.35 -8.22 7.31
N ARG A 132 -17.23 -7.55 7.02
CA ARG A 132 -16.20 -8.02 6.05
C ARG A 132 -14.84 -8.29 6.69
N GLY A 133 -14.62 -7.83 7.93
CA GLY A 133 -13.36 -8.00 8.64
C GLY A 133 -12.47 -6.77 8.55
N ASN A 134 -11.17 -6.99 8.76
CA ASN A 134 -10.16 -5.94 8.90
C ASN A 134 -9.24 -5.91 7.67
N SER A 135 -8.73 -4.73 7.33
CA SER A 135 -7.59 -4.59 6.43
C SER A 135 -6.31 -5.06 7.09
N THR A 136 -5.28 -5.23 6.27
CA THR A 136 -3.90 -5.34 6.74
C THR A 136 -3.48 -4.06 7.48
N ASN A 137 -2.54 -4.19 8.43
CA ASN A 137 -1.93 -3.04 9.10
C ASN A 137 -0.90 -2.39 8.15
N ILE A 138 -0.95 -1.07 8.04
CA ILE A 138 -0.02 -0.27 7.24
C ILE A 138 0.67 0.75 8.14
N TRP A 139 2.00 0.85 8.04
CA TRP A 139 2.76 1.87 8.73
C TRP A 139 2.63 3.22 8.01
N ILE A 140 2.11 4.23 8.70
CA ILE A 140 2.06 5.60 8.19
C ILE A 140 3.18 6.38 8.87
N SER A 141 4.13 6.86 8.07
CA SER A 141 5.24 7.68 8.57
C SER A 141 4.93 9.18 8.43
N VAL A 142 5.32 9.94 9.45
CA VAL A 142 5.21 11.40 9.48
C VAL A 142 6.61 12.02 9.45
N ARG A 143 6.84 12.98 8.57
CA ARG A 143 8.14 13.65 8.38
C ARG A 143 8.16 15.11 8.82
#